data_AF-A0A7C4HQB8-F1
#
_entry.id   AF-A0A7C4HQB8-F1
#
_cell.length_a   1.000
_cell.length_b   1.000
_cell.length_c   1.000
_cell.angle_alpha   90.00
_cell.angle_beta   90.00
_cell.angle_gamma   90.00
#
_symmetry.space_group_name_H-M   'P 1'
#
loop_
_entity.id
_entity.type
_entity.pdbx_description
1 polymer ?
#
loop_
_entity_poly.entity_id
_entity_poly.type
_entity_poly.pdbx_seq_one_letter_code
_entity_poly.pdbx_strand_id
1 'polypeptide(L)'
;GRLYKLNPANGATLGSCLLGAASALPLPAAVAEGRIFASMGQNVLALDPATLATNWLYNAGSAVHTPPAYSPSRDVVVVATADLYVHAIGNGNGARVWRVKPGPHTPDEHHEFANGWPVIAEQHGLVLLRQRIHWDYLWLNPNPFGVPDNATIRARLAAQPGARCHFALRLEDGSVAFHINNGVGGFGDGGYLPLGSMPVVRVLPDGKEVALNVIRGDNRYDARWDSHFGEIVLDTNTVAGLQAGDVRWIRHGNTPADDDFLLTDEQPFLSAAGDYLFGSHWLVTYAIQPLDRGPRRGTWVNKIDATNLSWLIVSQGVCGPCAFSPTHYCAASLNEDPTCGRNYAGGFYVCHGAGAVHDEYWTEYGCAVGLPDKLIVRDTTGAIVCLASGDPSGGGRSSAETVAAPLESRAQPEADTVAVAGELRYVFNNGKAILLAFVEPHRGAFKASIPRGAWPQFAGLGTALGRNRARLYREGQTVLVTGPAGFYQGDRVVIVSAPHQIVRLSAEMPE
;
A
#
# COMPACT_ATOMS: atom_id res chain seq x y z
N GLY A 1 -5.65 -24.94 2.87
CA GLY A 1 -5.74 -23.90 3.89
C GLY A 1 -5.83 -24.59 5.23
N ARG A 2 -4.89 -24.33 6.12
CA ARG A 2 -4.82 -24.92 7.46
C ARG A 2 -4.60 -23.80 8.45
N LEU A 3 -5.36 -23.79 9.53
CA LEU A 3 -5.16 -22.88 10.65
C LEU A 3 -4.30 -23.58 11.70
N TYR A 4 -3.32 -22.87 12.24
CA TYR A 4 -2.44 -23.35 13.29
C TYR A 4 -2.61 -22.50 14.55
N LYS A 5 -2.66 -23.16 15.71
CA LYS A 5 -2.54 -22.54 17.02
C LYS A 5 -1.13 -22.78 17.53
N LEU A 6 -0.37 -21.70 17.70
CA LEU A 6 1.03 -21.78 18.10
C LEU A 6 1.20 -21.34 19.55
N ASN A 7 2.16 -21.94 20.25
CA ASN A 7 2.61 -21.46 21.55
C ASN A 7 3.43 -20.18 21.35
N PRO A 8 3.04 -19.04 21.92
CA PRO A 8 3.74 -17.78 21.71
C PRO A 8 5.16 -17.76 22.31
N ALA A 9 5.46 -18.63 23.28
CA ALA A 9 6.77 -18.67 23.94
C ALA A 9 7.85 -19.43 23.16
N ASN A 10 7.46 -20.39 22.32
CA ASN A 10 8.43 -21.27 21.65
C ASN A 10 8.05 -21.70 20.22
N GLY A 11 6.91 -21.24 19.69
CA GLY A 11 6.45 -21.56 18.34
C GLY A 11 5.91 -22.98 18.15
N ALA A 12 5.83 -23.81 19.20
CA ALA A 12 5.30 -25.16 19.08
C ALA A 12 3.83 -25.15 18.63
N THR A 13 3.46 -26.07 17.74
CA THR A 13 2.05 -26.24 17.33
C THR A 13 1.26 -26.90 18.47
N LEU A 14 0.32 -26.16 19.04
CA LEU A 14 -0.61 -26.64 20.08
C LEU A 14 -1.85 -27.31 19.48
N GLY A 15 -2.19 -26.97 18.24
CA GLY A 15 -3.32 -27.55 17.51
C GLY A 15 -3.39 -27.03 16.08
N SER A 16 -4.13 -27.73 15.22
CA SER A 16 -4.43 -27.25 13.88
C SER A 16 -5.76 -27.82 13.36
N CYS A 17 -6.38 -27.11 12.43
CA CYS A 17 -7.57 -27.60 11.72
C CYS A 17 -7.52 -27.25 10.22
N LEU A 18 -8.23 -28.04 9.42
CA LEU A 18 -8.37 -27.80 7.98
C LEU A 18 -9.50 -26.81 7.71
N LEU A 19 -9.25 -25.86 6.81
CA LEU A 19 -10.24 -24.87 6.36
C LEU A 19 -10.86 -25.23 5.00
N GLY A 20 -10.59 -26.43 4.48
CA GLY A 20 -11.27 -27.03 3.33
C GLY A 20 -10.70 -26.70 1.93
N ALA A 21 -10.10 -25.52 1.71
CA ALA A 21 -9.53 -25.15 0.41
C ALA A 21 -8.16 -24.47 0.55
N ALA A 22 -7.38 -24.32 -0.52
CA ALA A 22 -6.19 -23.46 -0.55
C ALA A 22 -6.54 -22.08 -1.12
N SER A 23 -5.73 -21.07 -0.80
CA SER A 23 -5.83 -19.72 -1.36
C SER A 23 -4.43 -19.17 -1.55
N ALA A 24 -4.22 -18.41 -2.63
CA ALA A 24 -3.03 -17.62 -2.84
C ALA A 24 -3.08 -16.26 -2.12
N LEU A 25 -4.27 -15.88 -1.61
CA LEU A 25 -4.47 -14.61 -0.90
C LEU A 25 -4.08 -14.72 0.58
N PRO A 26 -3.50 -13.65 1.16
CA PRO A 26 -3.27 -13.58 2.60
C PRO A 26 -4.61 -13.35 3.32
N LEU A 27 -5.20 -14.43 3.84
CA LEU A 27 -6.49 -14.43 4.54
C LEU A 27 -6.28 -14.73 6.04
N PRO A 28 -5.70 -13.81 6.84
CA PRO A 28 -5.53 -14.04 8.27
C PRO A 28 -6.88 -14.23 8.97
N ALA A 29 -6.90 -15.06 10.01
CA ALA A 29 -8.08 -15.23 10.84
C ALA A 29 -8.32 -13.98 11.71
N ALA A 30 -9.58 -13.64 11.96
CA ALA A 30 -9.95 -12.66 12.98
C ALA A 30 -10.17 -13.37 14.31
N VAL A 31 -9.59 -12.83 15.38
CA VAL A 31 -9.71 -13.38 16.73
C VAL A 31 -10.55 -12.41 17.55
N ALA A 32 -11.63 -12.92 18.13
CA ALA A 32 -12.49 -12.21 19.06
C ALA A 32 -12.65 -13.03 20.35
N GLU A 33 -13.21 -12.43 21.38
CA GLU A 33 -13.48 -13.15 22.63
C GLU A 33 -14.36 -14.38 22.36
N GLY A 34 -13.86 -15.56 22.75
CA GLY A 34 -14.56 -16.83 22.57
C GLY A 34 -14.71 -17.30 21.11
N ARG A 35 -14.08 -16.65 20.14
CA ARG A 35 -14.29 -16.97 18.72
C ARG A 35 -13.08 -16.73 17.83
N ILE A 36 -12.86 -17.66 16.89
CA ILE A 36 -11.98 -17.43 15.74
C ILE A 36 -12.83 -17.44 14.48
N PHE A 37 -12.69 -16.43 13.64
CA PHE A 37 -13.28 -16.39 12.31
C PHE A 37 -12.22 -16.62 11.25
N ALA A 38 -12.50 -17.47 10.29
CA ALA A 38 -11.59 -17.76 9.18
C ALA A 38 -12.34 -17.83 7.85
N SER A 39 -11.69 -17.42 6.77
CA SER A 39 -12.21 -17.50 5.41
C SER A 39 -11.27 -18.32 4.53
N MET A 40 -11.82 -19.26 3.76
CA MET A 40 -11.02 -20.07 2.84
C MET A 40 -11.90 -20.69 1.74
N GLY A 41 -11.47 -20.60 0.48
CA GLY A 41 -12.29 -21.01 -0.65
C GLY A 41 -13.59 -20.20 -0.67
N GLN A 42 -14.74 -20.88 -0.70
CA GLN A 42 -16.06 -20.22 -0.66
C GLN A 42 -16.64 -20.09 0.75
N ASN A 43 -15.89 -20.54 1.77
CA ASN A 43 -16.42 -20.71 3.11
C ASN A 43 -15.90 -19.63 4.07
N VAL A 44 -16.77 -19.19 4.95
CA VAL A 44 -16.44 -18.48 6.19
C VAL A 44 -16.83 -19.38 7.36
N LEU A 45 -15.93 -19.50 8.33
CA LEU A 45 -16.09 -20.40 9.47
C LEU A 45 -15.97 -19.62 10.76
N ALA A 46 -16.77 -20.01 11.75
CA ALA A 46 -16.53 -19.74 13.15
C ALA A 46 -15.97 -21.00 13.81
N LEU A 47 -14.90 -20.83 14.58
CA LEU A 47 -14.24 -21.89 15.31
C LEU A 47 -14.15 -21.55 16.79
N ASP A 48 -14.21 -22.58 17.63
CA ASP A 48 -13.90 -22.48 19.04
C ASP A 48 -12.38 -22.29 19.24
N PRO A 49 -11.92 -21.27 19.99
CA PRO A 49 -10.48 -20.98 20.13
C PRO A 49 -9.70 -22.02 20.95
N ALA A 50 -10.38 -22.82 21.78
CA ALA A 50 -9.73 -23.83 22.60
C ALA A 50 -9.47 -25.11 21.78
N THR A 51 -10.51 -25.61 21.12
CA THR A 51 -10.59 -26.91 20.45
C THR A 51 -10.37 -26.83 18.94
N LEU A 52 -10.53 -25.65 18.34
CA LEU A 52 -10.59 -25.41 16.90
C LEU A 52 -11.76 -26.13 16.19
N ALA A 53 -12.78 -26.55 16.94
CA ALA A 53 -13.99 -27.15 16.38
C ALA A 53 -14.84 -26.09 15.67
N THR A 54 -15.38 -26.43 14.50
CA THR A 54 -16.29 -25.55 13.75
C THR A 54 -17.62 -25.41 14.47
N ASN A 55 -18.00 -24.18 14.83
CA ASN A 55 -19.31 -23.89 15.39
C ASN A 55 -20.37 -23.70 14.30
N TRP A 56 -20.01 -22.96 13.24
CA TRP A 56 -20.83 -22.80 12.05
C TRP A 56 -19.95 -22.58 10.83
N LEU A 57 -20.55 -22.84 9.67
CA LEU A 57 -19.95 -22.62 8.36
C LEU A 57 -20.97 -21.90 7.47
N TYR A 58 -20.50 -20.83 6.84
CA TYR A 58 -21.25 -20.07 5.85
C TYR A 58 -20.61 -20.25 4.47
N ASN A 59 -21.39 -20.74 3.50
CA ASN A 59 -20.97 -20.78 2.10
C ASN A 59 -21.42 -19.50 1.39
N ALA A 60 -20.45 -18.70 0.94
CA ALA A 60 -20.71 -17.42 0.28
C ALA A 60 -21.16 -17.56 -1.19
N GLY A 61 -21.05 -18.76 -1.77
CA GLY A 61 -21.40 -19.05 -3.17
C GLY A 61 -20.38 -18.54 -4.20
N SER A 62 -19.33 -17.88 -3.74
CA SER A 62 -18.19 -17.40 -4.52
C SER A 62 -16.94 -17.41 -3.65
N ALA A 63 -15.75 -17.40 -4.25
CA ALA A 63 -14.49 -17.41 -3.50
C ALA A 63 -14.40 -16.17 -2.61
N VAL A 64 -14.11 -16.35 -1.32
CA VAL A 64 -13.93 -15.28 -0.36
C VAL A 64 -12.55 -14.66 -0.57
N HIS A 65 -12.52 -13.37 -0.89
CA HIS A 65 -11.31 -12.64 -1.27
C HIS A 65 -10.68 -11.84 -0.13
N THR A 66 -11.40 -11.68 0.99
CA THR A 66 -10.93 -10.89 2.14
C THR A 66 -10.93 -11.71 3.42
N PRO A 67 -10.03 -11.44 4.38
CA PRO A 67 -10.19 -11.97 5.72
C PRO A 67 -11.51 -11.47 6.36
N PRO A 68 -12.03 -12.18 7.36
CA PRO A 68 -13.22 -11.75 8.08
C PRO A 68 -12.95 -10.52 8.94
N ALA A 69 -13.90 -9.59 8.96
CA ALA A 69 -13.96 -8.50 9.93
C ALA A 69 -15.16 -8.71 10.85
N TYR A 70 -15.01 -8.52 12.16
CA TYR A 70 -16.07 -8.80 13.12
C TYR A 70 -16.52 -7.53 13.84
N SER A 71 -17.84 -7.35 13.93
CA SER A 71 -18.45 -6.30 14.74
C SER A 71 -19.05 -6.87 16.02
N PRO A 72 -18.48 -6.61 17.21
CA PRO A 72 -19.04 -7.07 18.47
C PRO A 72 -20.41 -6.48 18.80
N SER A 73 -20.65 -5.19 18.48
CA SER A 73 -21.91 -4.53 18.85
C SER A 73 -23.10 -5.00 18.02
N ARG A 74 -22.88 -5.46 16.79
CA ARG A 74 -23.92 -6.00 15.89
C ARG A 74 -23.91 -7.53 15.82
N ASP A 75 -22.90 -8.18 16.42
CA ASP A 75 -22.67 -9.63 16.37
C ASP A 75 -22.62 -10.19 14.93
N VAL A 76 -21.95 -9.46 14.03
CA VAL A 76 -21.84 -9.83 12.60
C VAL A 76 -20.39 -9.93 12.13
N VAL A 77 -20.15 -10.90 11.25
CA VAL A 77 -18.90 -11.08 10.51
C VAL A 77 -19.10 -10.59 9.08
N VAL A 78 -18.21 -9.74 8.59
CA VAL A 78 -18.24 -9.20 7.23
C VAL A 78 -17.08 -9.74 6.40
N VAL A 79 -17.38 -10.16 5.18
CA VAL A 79 -16.39 -10.57 4.16
C VAL A 79 -16.81 -10.05 2.77
N ALA A 80 -15.87 -10.01 1.83
CA ALA A 80 -16.15 -9.78 0.41
C ALA A 80 -15.64 -10.94 -0.47
N THR A 81 -16.32 -11.15 -1.59
CA THR A 81 -16.13 -12.29 -2.49
C THR A 81 -15.71 -11.87 -3.90
N ALA A 82 -15.20 -12.85 -4.66
CA ALA A 82 -14.69 -12.69 -6.03
C ALA A 82 -15.73 -12.14 -7.01
N ASP A 83 -17.02 -12.34 -6.74
CA ASP A 83 -18.14 -11.85 -7.55
C ASP A 83 -18.57 -10.41 -7.17
N LEU A 84 -17.74 -9.72 -6.39
CA LEU A 84 -17.91 -8.35 -5.91
C LEU A 84 -19.07 -8.14 -4.92
N TYR A 85 -19.54 -9.21 -4.28
CA TYR A 85 -20.49 -9.07 -3.19
C TYR A 85 -19.81 -8.93 -1.83
N VAL A 86 -20.46 -8.19 -0.95
CA VAL A 86 -20.13 -8.08 0.47
C VAL A 86 -21.22 -8.79 1.25
N HIS A 87 -20.83 -9.58 2.23
CA HIS A 87 -21.72 -10.42 3.02
C HIS A 87 -21.57 -10.05 4.49
N ALA A 88 -22.69 -9.92 5.20
CA ALA A 88 -22.71 -10.03 6.66
C ALA A 88 -23.33 -11.34 7.10
N ILE A 89 -22.71 -11.94 8.10
CA ILE A 89 -23.01 -13.26 8.61
C ILE A 89 -23.21 -13.13 10.12
N GLY A 90 -24.34 -13.59 10.64
CA GLY A 90 -24.62 -13.55 12.08
C GLY A 90 -23.70 -14.52 12.81
N ASN A 91 -22.99 -14.04 13.83
CA ASN A 91 -22.04 -14.88 14.58
C ASN A 91 -22.73 -15.94 15.45
N GLY A 92 -23.99 -15.75 15.84
CA GLY A 92 -24.74 -16.75 16.60
C GLY A 92 -24.90 -18.10 15.89
N ASN A 93 -25.10 -18.11 14.57
CA ASN A 93 -25.46 -19.34 13.83
C ASN A 93 -24.89 -19.44 12.40
N GLY A 94 -24.13 -18.45 11.93
CA GLY A 94 -23.60 -18.44 10.57
C GLY A 94 -24.63 -18.10 9.48
N ALA A 95 -25.82 -17.64 9.83
CA ALA A 95 -26.83 -17.25 8.86
C ALA A 95 -26.46 -15.94 8.16
N ARG A 96 -26.79 -15.81 6.87
CA ARG A 96 -26.64 -14.55 6.14
C ARG A 96 -27.60 -13.51 6.71
N VAL A 97 -27.06 -12.40 7.19
CA VAL A 97 -27.83 -11.20 7.55
C VAL A 97 -28.18 -10.44 6.28
N TRP A 98 -27.17 -10.11 5.48
CA TRP A 98 -27.35 -9.45 4.19
C TRP A 98 -26.24 -9.83 3.19
N ARG A 99 -26.50 -9.56 1.91
CA ARG A 99 -25.53 -9.69 0.82
C ARG A 99 -25.82 -8.62 -0.22
N VAL A 100 -24.83 -7.77 -0.49
CA VAL A 100 -24.99 -6.59 -1.36
C VAL A 100 -23.82 -6.46 -2.31
N LYS A 101 -24.05 -5.87 -3.49
CA LYS A 101 -22.99 -5.49 -4.42
C LYS A 101 -22.88 -3.96 -4.39
N PRO A 102 -21.84 -3.39 -3.77
CA PRO A 102 -21.82 -1.97 -3.44
C PRO A 102 -21.45 -1.07 -4.64
N GLY A 103 -20.81 -1.63 -5.67
CA GLY A 103 -20.38 -0.92 -6.88
C GLY A 103 -21.04 -1.45 -8.16
N PRO A 104 -20.95 -0.69 -9.27
CA PRO A 104 -21.57 -1.06 -10.54
C PRO A 104 -20.77 -2.11 -11.35
N HIS A 105 -19.50 -2.33 -11.00
CA HIS A 105 -18.55 -3.12 -11.79
C HIS A 105 -18.91 -4.60 -11.85
N THR A 106 -18.56 -5.27 -12.94
CA THR A 106 -18.49 -6.74 -13.01
C THR A 106 -17.12 -7.22 -12.54
N PRO A 107 -17.03 -8.41 -11.91
CA PRO A 107 -15.74 -8.96 -11.53
C PRO A 107 -14.89 -9.27 -12.77
N ASP A 108 -13.63 -8.82 -12.75
CA ASP A 108 -12.61 -9.09 -13.75
C ASP A 108 -11.21 -8.90 -13.11
N GLU A 109 -10.14 -8.99 -13.90
CA GLU A 109 -8.75 -8.83 -13.46
C GLU A 109 -8.38 -7.40 -12.99
N HIS A 110 -9.31 -6.45 -13.04
CA HIS A 110 -9.15 -5.06 -12.60
C HIS A 110 -10.13 -4.66 -11.50
N HIS A 111 -11.19 -5.43 -11.30
CA HIS A 111 -12.26 -5.17 -10.35
C HIS A 111 -12.39 -6.32 -9.35
N GLU A 112 -11.77 -6.16 -8.18
CA GLU A 112 -11.69 -7.20 -7.16
C GLU A 112 -11.56 -6.63 -5.73
N PHE A 113 -11.87 -7.45 -4.73
CA PHE A 113 -11.59 -7.18 -3.32
C PHE A 113 -10.32 -7.88 -2.80
N ALA A 114 -9.60 -8.60 -3.67
CA ALA A 114 -8.41 -9.34 -3.29
C ALA A 114 -7.33 -8.42 -2.67
N ASN A 115 -6.60 -8.96 -1.68
CA ASN A 115 -5.56 -8.24 -0.92
C ASN A 115 -6.07 -7.05 -0.08
N GLY A 116 -7.39 -6.88 0.04
CA GLY A 116 -8.03 -5.93 0.95
C GLY A 116 -8.75 -6.62 2.09
N TRP A 117 -9.38 -5.84 2.96
CA TRP A 117 -10.23 -6.34 4.03
C TRP A 117 -11.33 -5.34 4.40
N PRO A 118 -12.51 -5.79 4.87
CA PRO A 118 -13.50 -4.90 5.44
C PRO A 118 -12.98 -4.30 6.75
N VAL A 119 -13.29 -3.03 7.01
CA VAL A 119 -12.86 -2.31 8.22
C VAL A 119 -14.09 -1.85 8.98
N ILE A 120 -14.21 -2.28 10.23
CA ILE A 120 -15.38 -1.95 11.06
C ILE A 120 -15.17 -0.58 11.74
N ALA A 121 -16.18 0.28 11.65
CA ALA A 121 -16.33 1.49 12.44
C ALA A 121 -17.52 1.29 13.41
N GLU A 122 -17.17 0.89 14.63
CA GLU A 122 -18.11 0.39 15.65
C GLU A 122 -19.07 1.47 16.13
N GLN A 123 -18.54 2.68 16.41
CA GLN A 123 -19.36 3.76 16.94
C GLN A 123 -20.40 4.25 15.92
N HIS A 124 -20.07 4.12 14.63
CA HIS A 124 -20.94 4.55 13.53
C HIS A 124 -21.82 3.44 12.93
N GLY A 125 -21.61 2.17 13.31
CA GLY A 125 -22.35 1.06 12.71
C GLY A 125 -22.02 0.84 11.25
N LEU A 126 -20.77 1.07 10.85
CA LEU A 126 -20.34 1.01 9.45
C LEU A 126 -19.32 -0.11 9.23
N VAL A 127 -19.32 -0.63 8.02
CA VAL A 127 -18.17 -1.32 7.44
C VAL A 127 -17.66 -0.54 6.23
N LEU A 128 -16.37 -0.21 6.27
CA LEU A 128 -15.66 0.45 5.19
C LEU A 128 -14.96 -0.60 4.34
N LEU A 129 -15.11 -0.51 3.02
CA LEU A 129 -14.43 -1.36 2.06
C LEU A 129 -13.75 -0.51 1.00
N ARG A 130 -12.67 -1.06 0.45
CA ARG A 130 -12.05 -0.55 -0.78
C ARG A 130 -12.03 -1.67 -1.81
N GLN A 131 -12.46 -1.36 -3.03
CA GLN A 131 -12.42 -2.26 -4.18
C GLN A 131 -11.31 -1.80 -5.13
N ARG A 132 -10.57 -2.73 -5.71
CA ARG A 132 -9.67 -2.42 -6.81
C ARG A 132 -10.53 -2.04 -8.03
N ILE A 133 -10.13 -0.98 -8.73
CA ILE A 133 -10.73 -0.57 -10.00
C ILE A 133 -9.60 -0.26 -10.99
N HIS A 134 -9.92 -0.22 -12.28
CA HIS A 134 -8.92 -0.05 -13.34
C HIS A 134 -8.03 1.20 -13.15
N TRP A 135 -6.75 1.10 -13.54
CA TRP A 135 -5.76 2.18 -13.44
C TRP A 135 -6.22 3.48 -14.13
N ASP A 136 -6.96 3.39 -15.23
CA ASP A 136 -7.42 4.55 -16.00
C ASP A 136 -8.33 5.51 -15.22
N TYR A 137 -8.97 5.05 -14.14
CA TYR A 137 -9.71 5.94 -13.24
C TYR A 137 -8.81 6.96 -12.53
N LEU A 138 -7.48 6.80 -12.57
CA LEU A 138 -6.52 7.83 -12.17
C LEU A 138 -6.61 9.06 -13.08
N TRP A 139 -6.88 8.86 -14.37
CA TRP A 139 -6.73 9.87 -15.45
C TRP A 139 -8.04 10.47 -15.94
N LEU A 140 -9.10 10.37 -15.13
CA LEU A 140 -10.42 10.89 -15.49
C LEU A 140 -10.35 12.36 -15.89
N ASN A 141 -11.16 12.72 -16.88
CA ASN A 141 -11.32 14.11 -17.32
C ASN A 141 -12.81 14.47 -17.34
N PRO A 142 -13.26 15.47 -16.56
CA PRO A 142 -12.47 16.23 -15.57
C PRO A 142 -11.99 15.32 -14.42
N ASN A 143 -10.76 15.53 -13.93
CA ASN A 143 -10.22 14.82 -12.76
C ASN A 143 -11.09 15.17 -11.54
N PRO A 144 -11.76 14.21 -10.87
CA PRO A 144 -12.55 14.49 -9.68
C PRO A 144 -11.78 15.24 -8.59
N PHE A 145 -10.47 15.00 -8.48
CA PHE A 145 -9.61 15.46 -7.39
C PHE A 145 -8.75 16.69 -7.75
N GLY A 146 -8.71 17.09 -9.02
CA GLY A 146 -7.92 18.26 -9.47
C GLY A 146 -8.45 19.60 -8.96
N VAL A 147 -9.61 19.61 -8.31
CA VAL A 147 -10.09 20.71 -7.48
C VAL A 147 -10.34 20.12 -6.09
N PRO A 148 -9.40 20.28 -5.13
CA PRO A 148 -9.45 19.66 -3.81
C PRO A 148 -10.48 20.35 -2.90
N ASP A 149 -11.74 20.20 -3.25
CA ASP A 149 -12.91 20.71 -2.55
C ASP A 149 -13.97 19.60 -2.46
N ASN A 150 -14.54 19.40 -1.27
CA ASN A 150 -15.45 18.30 -1.00
C ASN A 150 -16.73 18.35 -1.84
N ALA A 151 -17.32 19.53 -2.05
CA ALA A 151 -18.53 19.66 -2.87
C ALA A 151 -18.25 19.31 -4.33
N THR A 152 -17.11 19.76 -4.85
CA THR A 152 -16.66 19.50 -6.22
C THR A 152 -16.35 18.01 -6.44
N ILE A 153 -15.56 17.40 -5.55
CA ILE A 153 -15.22 15.96 -5.62
C ILE A 153 -16.49 15.12 -5.60
N ARG A 154 -17.40 15.40 -4.67
CA ARG A 154 -18.68 14.69 -4.52
C ARG A 154 -19.52 14.76 -5.80
N ALA A 155 -19.67 15.95 -6.38
CA ALA A 155 -20.43 16.13 -7.61
C ALA A 155 -19.81 15.37 -8.80
N ARG A 156 -18.48 15.39 -8.92
CA ARG A 156 -17.76 14.68 -9.99
C ARG A 156 -17.83 13.15 -9.84
N LEU A 157 -17.67 12.63 -8.63
CA LEU A 157 -17.86 11.21 -8.34
C LEU A 157 -19.33 10.76 -8.44
N ALA A 158 -20.29 11.67 -8.27
CA ALA A 158 -21.70 11.41 -8.57
C ALA A 158 -21.99 11.26 -10.06
N ALA A 159 -21.32 12.08 -10.89
CA ALA A 159 -21.41 11.97 -12.34
C ALA A 159 -20.70 10.71 -12.90
N GLN A 160 -19.78 10.11 -12.12
CA GLN A 160 -18.99 8.95 -12.56
C GLN A 160 -19.00 7.81 -11.51
N PRO A 161 -20.12 7.09 -11.33
CA PRO A 161 -20.22 6.04 -10.31
C PRO A 161 -19.17 4.92 -10.42
N GLY A 162 -18.66 4.66 -11.62
CA GLY A 162 -17.58 3.68 -11.84
C GLY A 162 -16.23 4.07 -11.21
N ALA A 163 -16.00 5.37 -10.95
CA ALA A 163 -14.78 5.84 -10.30
C ALA A 163 -14.78 5.63 -8.77
N ARG A 164 -15.90 5.17 -8.20
CA ARG A 164 -16.04 4.95 -6.77
C ARG A 164 -15.41 3.60 -6.40
N CYS A 165 -14.33 3.66 -5.63
CA CYS A 165 -13.63 2.49 -5.12
C CYS A 165 -13.67 2.37 -3.59
N HIS A 166 -14.27 3.34 -2.90
CA HIS A 166 -14.43 3.34 -1.44
C HIS A 166 -15.92 3.26 -1.10
N PHE A 167 -16.29 2.35 -0.20
CA PHE A 167 -17.68 2.09 0.18
C PHE A 167 -17.83 2.16 1.69
N ALA A 168 -18.83 2.89 2.16
CA ALA A 168 -19.31 2.84 3.54
C ALA A 168 -20.68 2.17 3.54
N LEU A 169 -20.77 0.97 4.09
CA LEU A 169 -22.02 0.20 4.19
C LEU A 169 -22.50 0.17 5.64
N ARG A 170 -23.82 0.19 5.84
CA ARG A 170 -24.43 -0.01 7.15
C ARG A 170 -24.28 -1.47 7.57
N LEU A 171 -23.88 -1.71 8.81
CA LEU A 171 -23.79 -3.07 9.35
C LEU A 171 -25.15 -3.73 9.50
N GLU A 172 -26.22 -2.94 9.63
CA GLU A 172 -27.58 -3.41 9.87
C GLU A 172 -28.19 -4.10 8.63
N ASP A 173 -27.94 -3.58 7.43
CA ASP A 173 -28.61 -4.05 6.20
C ASP A 173 -27.72 -4.07 4.94
N GLY A 174 -26.47 -3.63 5.03
CA GLY A 174 -25.54 -3.55 3.90
C GLY A 174 -25.82 -2.40 2.92
N SER A 175 -26.81 -1.54 3.18
CA SER A 175 -27.07 -0.38 2.33
C SER A 175 -25.90 0.60 2.35
N VAL A 176 -25.67 1.29 1.22
CA VAL A 176 -24.63 2.33 1.15
C VAL A 176 -25.06 3.50 2.03
N ALA A 177 -24.29 3.77 3.09
CA ALA A 177 -24.59 4.82 4.06
C ALA A 177 -24.35 6.21 3.45
N PHE A 178 -23.23 6.37 2.73
CA PHE A 178 -22.82 7.58 2.03
C PHE A 178 -21.72 7.27 1.02
N HIS A 179 -21.42 8.24 0.15
CA HIS A 179 -20.31 8.16 -0.80
C HIS A 179 -19.09 8.89 -0.23
N ILE A 180 -17.93 8.23 -0.28
CA ILE A 180 -16.66 8.75 0.21
C ILE A 180 -16.00 9.57 -0.91
N ASN A 181 -15.58 10.80 -0.59
CA ASN A 181 -14.89 11.72 -1.48
C ASN A 181 -13.41 11.34 -1.69
N ASN A 182 -13.14 10.09 -2.05
CA ASN A 182 -11.78 9.61 -2.32
C ASN A 182 -11.74 8.66 -3.52
N GLY A 183 -10.61 8.65 -4.20
CA GLY A 183 -10.45 7.97 -5.49
C GLY A 183 -9.53 6.77 -5.47
N VAL A 184 -9.34 6.22 -6.67
CA VAL A 184 -8.36 5.16 -6.89
C VAL A 184 -6.95 5.67 -6.60
N GLY A 185 -6.15 4.78 -6.03
CA GLY A 185 -4.75 4.96 -5.69
C GLY A 185 -4.18 3.62 -5.25
N GLY A 186 -2.87 3.50 -5.20
CA GLY A 186 -2.19 2.24 -4.88
C GLY A 186 -0.72 2.35 -5.26
N PHE A 187 -0.07 1.22 -5.47
CA PHE A 187 1.34 1.14 -5.85
C PHE A 187 1.45 0.46 -7.22
N GLY A 188 1.38 1.24 -8.27
CA GLY A 188 1.28 0.77 -9.63
C GLY A 188 2.22 1.51 -10.55
N ASP A 189 2.70 0.81 -11.55
CA ASP A 189 3.33 1.43 -12.71
C ASP A 189 2.71 0.76 -13.94
N GLY A 190 2.61 1.47 -15.05
CA GLY A 190 2.27 0.78 -16.30
C GLY A 190 0.87 0.19 -16.38
N GLY A 191 -0.20 0.95 -16.11
CA GLY A 191 -1.57 0.44 -16.38
C GLY A 191 -2.08 -0.62 -15.39
N TYR A 192 -1.29 -0.96 -14.37
CA TYR A 192 -1.71 -1.79 -13.25
C TYR A 192 -1.70 -0.96 -11.98
N LEU A 193 -2.84 -0.82 -11.31
CA LEU A 193 -2.94 -0.23 -9.97
C LEU A 193 -3.48 -1.30 -9.01
N PRO A 194 -2.66 -1.86 -8.12
CA PRO A 194 -3.14 -2.76 -7.08
C PRO A 194 -3.97 -2.01 -6.06
N LEU A 195 -4.68 -2.76 -5.23
CA LEU A 195 -5.49 -2.20 -4.16
C LEU A 195 -4.60 -1.47 -3.15
N GLY A 196 -4.75 -0.14 -3.07
CA GLY A 196 -4.04 0.67 -2.09
C GLY A 196 -4.53 0.46 -0.65
N SER A 197 -3.96 1.22 0.29
CA SER A 197 -4.23 1.11 1.73
C SER A 197 -5.72 1.02 2.10
N MET A 198 -6.06 0.11 3.01
CA MET A 198 -7.38 0.16 3.65
C MET A 198 -7.46 1.37 4.59
N PRO A 199 -8.66 1.93 4.85
CA PRO A 199 -8.84 2.93 5.90
C PRO A 199 -8.46 2.35 7.26
N VAL A 200 -7.90 3.17 8.15
CA VAL A 200 -7.64 2.81 9.54
C VAL A 200 -8.64 3.54 10.42
N VAL A 201 -9.56 2.81 11.05
CA VAL A 201 -10.54 3.40 11.97
C VAL A 201 -9.94 3.54 13.35
N ARG A 202 -10.03 4.72 13.96
CA ARG A 202 -9.52 5.01 15.30
C ARG A 202 -10.50 5.86 16.09
N VAL A 203 -10.68 5.48 17.36
CA VAL A 203 -11.25 6.36 18.39
C VAL A 203 -10.13 7.20 18.96
N LEU A 204 -10.33 8.52 18.97
CA LEU A 204 -9.36 9.50 19.42
C LEU A 204 -9.56 9.86 20.89
N PRO A 205 -8.62 10.60 21.52
CA PRO A 205 -8.73 10.96 22.94
C PRO A 205 -10.01 11.75 23.31
N ASP A 206 -10.61 12.45 22.35
CA ASP A 206 -11.88 13.16 22.53
C ASP A 206 -13.12 12.26 22.38
N GLY A 207 -12.92 10.96 22.20
CA GLY A 207 -13.96 9.93 22.06
C GLY A 207 -14.52 9.78 20.65
N LYS A 208 -14.12 10.63 19.69
CA LYS A 208 -14.63 10.58 18.32
C LYS A 208 -13.93 9.50 17.50
N GLU A 209 -14.71 8.75 16.74
CA GLU A 209 -14.22 7.77 15.78
C GLU A 209 -14.04 8.39 14.39
N VAL A 210 -12.86 8.19 13.80
CA VAL A 210 -12.54 8.65 12.44
C VAL A 210 -11.88 7.54 11.63
N ALA A 211 -11.93 7.67 10.30
CA ALA A 211 -11.21 6.79 9.39
C ALA A 211 -10.05 7.53 8.72
N LEU A 212 -8.82 7.14 9.04
CA LEU A 212 -7.60 7.68 8.43
C LEU A 212 -7.35 6.95 7.09
N ASN A 213 -7.00 7.69 6.05
CA ASN A 213 -6.65 7.12 4.75
C ASN A 213 -5.69 8.04 3.97
N VAL A 214 -5.14 7.57 2.86
CA VAL A 214 -4.49 8.42 1.87
C VAL A 214 -5.59 9.04 1.01
N ILE A 215 -5.67 10.37 1.02
CA ILE A 215 -6.73 11.16 0.41
C ILE A 215 -6.19 11.85 -0.84
N ARG A 216 -6.92 11.72 -1.94
CA ARG A 216 -6.62 12.47 -3.17
C ARG A 216 -7.14 13.90 -3.12
N GLY A 217 -6.41 14.79 -3.75
CA GLY A 217 -6.74 16.19 -3.94
C GLY A 217 -5.48 17.04 -3.92
N ASP A 218 -5.08 17.53 -5.08
CA ASP A 218 -4.02 18.51 -5.28
C ASP A 218 -4.18 19.09 -6.69
N ASN A 219 -3.99 20.40 -6.84
CA ASN A 219 -4.09 21.08 -8.13
C ASN A 219 -2.74 21.56 -8.68
N ARG A 220 -1.65 21.29 -7.95
CA ARG A 220 -0.28 21.67 -8.34
C ARG A 220 0.31 20.72 -9.39
N TYR A 221 -0.16 19.47 -9.43
CA TYR A 221 0.42 18.40 -10.23
C TYR A 221 -0.65 17.58 -10.98
N ASP A 222 -0.20 16.62 -11.79
CA ASP A 222 -1.12 15.65 -12.39
C ASP A 222 -1.61 14.60 -11.37
N ALA A 223 -2.54 13.77 -11.82
CA ALA A 223 -3.25 12.79 -11.00
C ALA A 223 -2.36 11.75 -10.28
N ARG A 224 -1.08 11.59 -10.65
CA ARG A 224 -0.13 10.72 -9.95
C ARG A 224 0.45 11.33 -8.69
N TRP A 225 0.36 12.64 -8.51
CA TRP A 225 1.08 13.37 -7.46
C TRP A 225 0.12 14.21 -6.61
N ASP A 226 -1.08 13.69 -6.39
CA ASP A 226 -2.15 14.42 -5.72
C ASP A 226 -2.69 13.72 -4.48
N SER A 227 -1.94 12.77 -3.91
CA SER A 227 -2.31 12.09 -2.67
C SER A 227 -1.70 12.78 -1.46
N HIS A 228 -2.39 12.67 -0.32
CA HIS A 228 -2.00 13.25 0.96
C HIS A 228 -2.41 12.33 2.10
N PHE A 229 -1.75 12.41 3.25
CA PHE A 229 -2.34 11.86 4.47
C PHE A 229 -3.66 12.59 4.76
N GLY A 230 -4.65 11.88 5.28
CA GLY A 230 -5.93 12.50 5.56
C GLY A 230 -6.89 11.62 6.34
N GLU A 231 -8.11 12.11 6.46
CA GLU A 231 -9.19 11.42 7.14
C GLU A 231 -10.51 11.56 6.40
N ILE A 232 -11.35 10.55 6.54
CA ILE A 232 -12.72 10.47 6.04
C ILE A 232 -13.64 10.73 7.24
N VAL A 233 -14.54 11.69 7.08
CA VAL A 233 -15.58 12.01 8.08
C VAL A 233 -16.68 10.95 8.00
N LEU A 234 -17.06 10.36 9.12
CA LEU A 234 -17.99 9.22 9.17
C LEU A 234 -19.45 9.62 9.44
N ASP A 235 -19.69 10.85 9.90
CA ASP A 235 -21.01 11.39 10.19
C ASP A 235 -21.10 12.91 9.93
N THR A 236 -22.10 13.57 10.51
CA THR A 236 -22.30 15.03 10.42
C THR A 236 -21.95 15.76 11.73
N ASN A 237 -21.57 15.04 12.78
CA ASN A 237 -21.40 15.57 14.14
C ASN A 237 -19.94 15.59 14.60
N THR A 238 -19.08 14.75 14.01
CA THR A 238 -17.66 14.64 14.34
C THR A 238 -16.93 15.97 14.09
N VAL A 239 -17.22 16.62 12.96
CA VAL A 239 -16.63 17.90 12.56
C VAL A 239 -17.73 18.82 12.03
N ALA A 240 -17.99 19.93 12.73
CA ALA A 240 -19.02 20.89 12.35
C ALA A 240 -18.80 21.43 10.93
N GLY A 241 -19.86 21.42 10.12
CA GLY A 241 -19.84 21.92 8.73
C GLY A 241 -19.44 20.88 7.68
N LEU A 242 -19.05 19.67 8.08
CA LEU A 242 -18.77 18.56 7.18
C LEU A 242 -19.90 17.52 7.22
N GLN A 243 -20.06 16.79 6.11
CA GLN A 243 -21.00 15.69 6.00
C GLN A 243 -20.26 14.34 5.90
N ALA A 244 -20.98 13.26 6.14
CA ALA A 244 -20.42 11.93 6.02
C ALA A 244 -19.85 11.68 4.61
N GLY A 245 -18.66 11.11 4.56
CA GLY A 245 -17.88 10.88 3.35
C GLY A 245 -17.08 12.09 2.85
N ASP A 246 -17.22 13.28 3.46
CA ASP A 246 -16.23 14.35 3.25
C ASP A 246 -14.84 13.88 3.69
N VAL A 247 -13.82 14.41 3.03
CA VAL A 247 -12.42 14.15 3.36
C VAL A 247 -11.73 15.40 3.87
N ARG A 248 -10.67 15.20 4.64
CA ARG A 248 -9.81 16.26 5.17
C ARG A 248 -8.36 15.92 4.91
N TRP A 249 -7.56 16.94 4.59
CA TRP A 249 -6.14 16.81 4.27
C TRP A 249 -5.26 17.12 5.49
N ILE A 250 -4.22 16.32 5.67
CA ILE A 250 -3.18 16.50 6.69
C ILE A 250 -1.89 16.92 5.98
N ARG A 251 -1.30 18.02 6.45
CA ARG A 251 -0.01 18.51 5.97
C ARG A 251 1.10 17.58 6.43
N HIS A 252 2.08 17.33 5.57
CA HIS A 252 3.30 16.61 5.91
C HIS A 252 4.46 17.13 5.07
N GLY A 253 5.67 16.78 5.48
CA GLY A 253 6.92 16.99 4.76
C GLY A 253 8.09 16.90 5.71
N ASN A 254 9.28 17.31 5.28
CA ASN A 254 10.49 17.20 6.10
C ASN A 254 10.50 18.16 7.31
N THR A 255 9.78 19.28 7.19
CA THR A 255 9.55 20.26 8.25
C THR A 255 8.05 20.48 8.47
N PRO A 256 7.62 21.02 9.64
CA PRO A 256 6.21 21.34 9.88
C PRO A 256 5.60 22.39 8.93
N ALA A 257 6.44 23.14 8.20
CA ALA A 257 6.01 24.14 7.23
C ALA A 257 5.85 23.58 5.82
N ASP A 258 6.41 22.40 5.54
CA ASP A 258 6.36 21.77 4.22
C ASP A 258 4.94 21.28 3.91
N ASP A 259 4.55 21.29 2.64
CA ASP A 259 3.26 20.81 2.15
C ASP A 259 3.48 19.84 0.99
N ASP A 260 4.15 18.75 1.31
CA ASP A 260 4.52 17.70 0.35
C ASP A 260 3.29 16.91 -0.09
N PHE A 261 3.46 16.15 -1.17
CA PHE A 261 2.47 15.21 -1.67
C PHE A 261 2.99 13.77 -1.56
N LEU A 262 2.06 12.84 -1.54
CA LEU A 262 2.30 11.42 -1.76
C LEU A 262 1.96 11.09 -3.21
N LEU A 263 2.67 10.12 -3.76
CA LEU A 263 2.35 9.59 -5.08
C LEU A 263 1.04 8.77 -4.99
N THR A 264 0.09 9.03 -5.87
CA THR A 264 -1.18 8.32 -5.99
C THR A 264 -1.00 6.96 -6.65
N ASP A 265 -0.04 6.84 -7.56
CA ASP A 265 0.40 5.59 -8.14
C ASP A 265 1.51 4.91 -7.33
N GLU A 266 1.93 5.48 -6.20
CA GLU A 266 2.85 4.82 -5.26
C GLU A 266 2.40 5.08 -3.80
N GLN A 267 1.09 5.02 -3.50
CA GLN A 267 0.52 5.35 -2.20
C GLN A 267 1.14 4.51 -1.08
N PRO A 268 1.45 5.12 0.08
CA PRO A 268 1.90 4.36 1.23
C PRO A 268 0.78 3.49 1.80
N PHE A 269 1.17 2.37 2.40
CA PHE A 269 0.29 1.61 3.28
C PHE A 269 0.23 2.29 4.65
N LEU A 270 -0.99 2.55 5.11
CA LEU A 270 -1.20 3.27 6.35
C LEU A 270 -1.31 2.34 7.54
N SER A 271 -0.81 2.83 8.66
CA SER A 271 -1.03 2.25 9.98
C SER A 271 -1.20 3.37 10.99
N ALA A 272 -1.84 3.09 12.13
CA ALA A 272 -1.98 4.10 13.18
C ALA A 272 -1.92 3.46 14.56
N ALA A 273 -1.33 4.18 15.53
CA ALA A 273 -1.28 3.79 16.94
C ALA A 273 -1.46 5.04 17.80
N GLY A 274 -2.40 5.03 18.75
CA GLY A 274 -2.76 6.27 19.45
C GLY A 274 -3.24 7.36 18.49
N ASP A 275 -2.74 8.57 18.64
CA ASP A 275 -2.93 9.70 17.72
C ASP A 275 -1.84 9.79 16.64
N TYR A 276 -0.99 8.77 16.51
CA TYR A 276 0.09 8.71 15.52
C TYR A 276 -0.36 8.00 14.24
N LEU A 277 0.12 8.50 13.11
CA LEU A 277 -0.13 7.99 11.78
C LEU A 277 1.20 7.63 11.12
N PHE A 278 1.24 6.45 10.51
CA PHE A 278 2.39 5.91 9.81
C PHE A 278 2.02 5.64 8.36
N GLY A 279 2.98 5.85 7.45
CA GLY A 279 2.83 5.50 6.04
C GLY A 279 4.13 4.92 5.50
N SER A 280 4.11 3.68 5.00
CA SER A 280 5.29 3.05 4.43
C SER A 280 5.23 3.08 2.90
N HIS A 281 6.26 3.66 2.26
CA HIS A 281 6.40 3.77 0.81
C HIS A 281 7.87 3.62 0.39
N TRP A 282 8.12 2.77 -0.60
CA TRP A 282 9.42 2.53 -1.25
C TRP A 282 10.58 2.27 -0.29
N LEU A 283 11.20 3.30 0.28
CA LEU A 283 12.31 3.19 1.24
C LEU A 283 12.02 3.82 2.61
N VAL A 284 10.92 4.55 2.74
CA VAL A 284 10.61 5.36 3.94
C VAL A 284 9.34 4.87 4.61
N THR A 285 9.36 4.86 5.94
CA THR A 285 8.17 4.84 6.79
C THR A 285 8.05 6.21 7.44
N TYR A 286 7.09 6.98 6.93
CA TYR A 286 6.67 8.25 7.52
C TYR A 286 6.06 7.98 8.88
N ALA A 287 6.33 8.86 9.84
CA ALA A 287 5.71 8.85 11.17
C ALA A 287 5.34 10.28 11.54
N ILE A 288 4.05 10.56 11.66
CA ILE A 288 3.53 11.90 11.95
C ILE A 288 2.46 11.86 13.03
N GLN A 289 2.31 12.98 13.73
CA GLN A 289 1.21 13.21 14.67
C GLN A 289 0.37 14.38 14.16
N PRO A 290 -0.85 14.14 13.64
CA PRO A 290 -1.79 15.20 13.34
C PRO A 290 -2.14 16.00 14.60
N LEU A 291 -2.19 17.33 14.49
CA LEU A 291 -2.36 18.25 15.62
C LEU A 291 -3.82 18.73 15.74
N ASP A 292 -4.09 20.01 15.44
CA ASP A 292 -5.43 20.59 15.53
C ASP A 292 -6.37 20.01 14.47
N ARG A 293 -7.26 19.14 14.92
CA ARG A 293 -8.31 18.52 14.11
C ARG A 293 -9.65 19.22 14.25
N GLY A 294 -9.71 20.42 14.82
CA GLY A 294 -10.93 21.21 14.95
C GLY A 294 -11.55 21.61 13.61
N PRO A 295 -12.79 22.14 13.62
CA PRO A 295 -13.57 22.40 12.40
C PRO A 295 -12.99 23.48 11.48
N ARG A 296 -12.02 24.27 11.96
CA ARG A 296 -11.31 25.26 11.14
C ARG A 296 -10.22 24.65 10.26
N ARG A 297 -9.86 23.38 10.48
CA ARG A 297 -8.74 22.67 9.85
C ARG A 297 -9.23 21.55 8.92
N GLY A 298 -8.33 21.09 8.06
CA GLY A 298 -8.56 19.95 7.17
C GLY A 298 -9.18 20.31 5.82
N THR A 299 -9.37 21.59 5.52
CA THR A 299 -9.63 22.02 4.13
C THR A 299 -8.33 21.99 3.33
N TRP A 300 -8.40 22.03 2.01
CA TRP A 300 -7.18 22.08 1.19
C TRP A 300 -6.27 23.28 1.50
N VAL A 301 -6.88 24.46 1.73
CA VAL A 301 -6.18 25.71 2.05
C VAL A 301 -5.67 25.70 3.49
N ASN A 302 -6.50 25.25 4.43
CA ASN A 302 -6.15 25.16 5.84
C ASN A 302 -6.15 23.68 6.29
N LYS A 303 -5.12 22.95 5.86
CA LYS A 303 -4.92 21.53 6.21
C LYS A 303 -4.77 21.34 7.72
N ILE A 304 -4.95 20.12 8.19
CA ILE A 304 -4.55 19.73 9.55
C ILE A 304 -3.02 19.78 9.60
N ASP A 305 -2.47 20.58 10.51
CA ASP A 305 -1.02 20.60 10.74
C ASP A 305 -0.60 19.27 11.39
N ALA A 306 0.62 18.82 11.11
CA ALA A 306 1.22 17.67 11.76
C ALA A 306 2.63 17.98 12.22
N THR A 307 3.09 17.28 13.25
CA THR A 307 4.53 17.23 13.59
C THR A 307 5.12 15.92 13.11
N ASN A 308 6.38 15.97 12.69
CA ASN A 308 7.15 14.77 12.43
C ASN A 308 7.51 14.10 13.75
N LEU A 309 7.35 12.78 13.78
CA LEU A 309 7.99 11.90 14.73
C LEU A 309 9.32 11.44 14.12
N SER A 310 10.03 10.52 14.78
CA SER A 310 11.18 9.86 14.17
C SER A 310 10.71 9.00 13.00
N TRP A 311 11.12 9.37 11.78
CA TRP A 311 10.84 8.58 10.59
C TRP A 311 11.75 7.35 10.55
N LEU A 312 11.54 6.46 9.58
CA LEU A 312 12.43 5.31 9.39
C LEU A 312 12.75 5.14 7.91
N ILE A 313 14.01 4.85 7.56
CA ILE A 313 14.39 4.45 6.20
C ILE A 313 15.06 3.08 6.16
N VAL A 314 15.01 2.43 5.00
CA VAL A 314 15.64 1.12 4.77
C VAL A 314 17.17 1.21 4.91
N SER A 315 17.81 2.13 4.18
CA SER A 315 19.27 2.28 4.25
C SER A 315 19.67 3.74 4.18
N GLN A 316 20.50 4.16 5.14
CA GLN A 316 21.11 5.48 5.20
C GLN A 316 22.37 5.51 4.32
N GLY A 317 22.40 6.43 3.36
CA GLY A 317 23.57 6.61 2.49
C GLY A 317 24.77 7.17 3.24
N VAL A 318 25.98 6.70 2.88
CA VAL A 318 27.27 7.21 3.40
C VAL A 318 27.52 8.68 3.07
N CYS A 319 26.84 9.19 2.03
CA CYS A 319 26.83 10.60 1.62
C CYS A 319 25.94 11.48 2.51
N GLY A 320 25.14 10.89 3.41
CA GLY A 320 24.29 11.63 4.33
C GLY A 320 25.08 12.24 5.50
N PRO A 321 24.41 13.04 6.35
CA PRO A 321 25.08 13.81 7.39
C PRO A 321 25.54 12.95 8.59
N CYS A 322 25.04 11.72 8.72
CA CYS A 322 25.35 10.85 9.85
C CYS A 322 26.23 9.66 9.43
N ALA A 323 27.31 9.46 10.19
CA ALA A 323 28.03 8.19 10.21
C ALA A 323 27.19 7.09 10.86
N PHE A 324 27.60 5.83 10.69
CA PHE A 324 26.97 4.70 11.38
C PHE A 324 26.96 4.92 12.91
N SER A 325 25.77 4.83 13.48
CA SER A 325 25.49 4.76 14.91
C SER A 325 24.96 3.38 15.30
N PRO A 326 25.38 2.80 16.43
CA PRO A 326 24.78 1.59 17.00
C PRO A 326 23.31 1.74 17.39
N THR A 327 22.83 2.97 17.62
CA THR A 327 21.39 3.23 17.86
C THR A 327 20.59 3.33 16.57
N HIS A 328 21.24 3.22 15.41
CA HIS A 328 20.62 3.29 14.09
C HIS A 328 19.76 4.55 13.92
N TYR A 329 20.22 5.67 14.48
CA TYR A 329 19.47 6.92 14.53
C TYR A 329 20.29 8.09 13.97
N CYS A 330 19.65 8.91 13.13
CA CYS A 330 20.20 10.14 12.59
C CYS A 330 19.20 11.29 12.77
N ALA A 331 19.51 12.19 13.70
CA ALA A 331 18.64 13.33 14.02
C ALA A 331 18.61 14.40 12.91
N ALA A 332 19.69 14.56 12.15
CA ALA A 332 19.85 15.65 11.19
C ALA A 332 18.95 15.46 9.95
N SER A 333 19.11 14.35 9.24
CA SER A 333 18.25 13.95 8.13
C SER A 333 18.49 12.49 7.77
N LEU A 334 17.47 11.84 7.24
CA LEU A 334 17.59 10.51 6.65
C LEU A 334 17.79 10.66 5.14
N ASN A 335 18.84 10.05 4.57
CA ASN A 335 19.18 10.23 3.15
C ASN A 335 19.27 8.87 2.46
N GLU A 336 18.62 8.77 1.31
CA GLU A 336 18.56 7.57 0.48
C GLU A 336 19.97 7.06 0.10
N ASP A 337 20.15 5.75 0.13
CA ASP A 337 21.38 5.06 -0.22
C ASP A 337 21.24 4.41 -1.61
N PRO A 338 22.19 4.58 -2.56
CA PRO A 338 23.52 5.17 -2.40
C PRO A 338 23.67 6.62 -2.84
N THR A 339 22.64 7.24 -3.40
CA THR A 339 22.84 8.52 -4.10
C THR A 339 22.63 9.75 -3.23
N CYS A 340 21.99 9.59 -2.07
CA CYS A 340 21.46 10.69 -1.25
C CYS A 340 20.58 11.65 -2.06
N GLY A 341 19.92 11.14 -3.10
CA GLY A 341 19.08 11.92 -4.00
C GLY A 341 17.72 12.25 -3.38
N ARG A 342 17.28 11.46 -2.39
CA ARG A 342 16.08 11.75 -1.58
C ARG A 342 16.44 11.96 -0.11
N ASN A 343 15.88 13.01 0.46
CA ASN A 343 16.14 13.46 1.82
C ASN A 343 14.83 13.49 2.60
N TYR A 344 14.90 13.01 3.83
CA TYR A 344 13.78 12.80 4.71
C TYR A 344 14.07 13.41 6.09
N ALA A 345 13.01 13.69 6.87
CA ALA A 345 13.14 14.09 8.26
C ALA A 345 13.97 13.08 9.07
N GLY A 346 14.63 13.57 10.13
CA GLY A 346 15.47 12.75 11.01
C GLY A 346 14.72 11.58 11.66
N GLY A 347 15.44 10.50 11.93
CA GLY A 347 14.84 9.28 12.43
C GLY A 347 15.78 8.08 12.44
N PHE A 348 15.22 6.88 12.31
CA PHE A 348 15.92 5.61 12.32
C PHE A 348 16.27 5.10 10.92
N TYR A 349 17.28 4.24 10.81
CA TYR A 349 17.61 3.52 9.58
C TYR A 349 17.90 2.04 9.84
N VAL A 350 17.54 1.14 8.92
CA VAL A 350 17.84 -0.31 9.10
C VAL A 350 19.30 -0.60 8.77
N CYS A 351 19.78 -0.13 7.63
CA CYS A 351 21.13 -0.31 7.14
C CYS A 351 21.87 1.03 6.98
N HIS A 352 23.20 0.99 6.90
CA HIS A 352 24.05 2.14 6.58
C HIS A 352 25.03 1.75 5.49
N GLY A 353 25.05 2.49 4.38
CA GLY A 353 25.96 2.25 3.25
C GLY A 353 25.80 0.88 2.58
N ALA A 354 24.60 0.30 2.63
CA ALA A 354 24.28 -0.99 2.03
C ALA A 354 23.82 -0.90 0.55
N GLY A 355 23.76 0.31 -0.02
CA GLY A 355 23.29 0.56 -1.38
C GLY A 355 21.76 0.54 -1.49
N ALA A 356 21.26 0.24 -2.69
CA ALA A 356 19.85 0.31 -3.05
C ALA A 356 19.03 -0.90 -2.55
N VAL A 357 19.13 -1.22 -1.26
CA VAL A 357 18.39 -2.33 -0.60
C VAL A 357 16.89 -2.21 -0.83
N HIS A 358 16.39 -0.96 -0.84
CA HIS A 358 14.99 -0.64 -1.07
C HIS A 358 14.47 -1.03 -2.46
N ASP A 359 15.35 -1.13 -3.47
CA ASP A 359 15.01 -1.58 -4.82
C ASP A 359 15.29 -3.08 -5.02
N GLU A 360 16.32 -3.64 -4.37
CA GLU A 360 16.65 -5.07 -4.46
C GLU A 360 15.58 -5.96 -3.79
N TYR A 361 15.07 -5.52 -2.64
CA TYR A 361 14.16 -6.33 -1.81
C TYR A 361 12.75 -5.75 -1.70
N TRP A 362 12.34 -4.89 -2.63
CA TRP A 362 11.05 -4.22 -2.52
C TRP A 362 9.88 -5.22 -2.49
N THR A 363 9.07 -5.14 -1.44
CA THR A 363 7.85 -5.93 -1.24
C THR A 363 6.57 -5.09 -1.32
N GLU A 364 6.70 -3.78 -1.59
CA GLU A 364 5.64 -2.75 -1.66
C GLU A 364 4.89 -2.50 -0.34
N TYR A 365 4.52 -3.56 0.37
CA TYR A 365 3.84 -3.53 1.64
C TYR A 365 4.79 -3.15 2.77
N GLY A 366 4.35 -2.23 3.63
CA GLY A 366 4.97 -1.95 4.92
C GLY A 366 3.86 -1.64 5.93
N CYS A 367 4.12 -1.88 7.20
CA CYS A 367 3.15 -1.60 8.25
C CYS A 367 3.84 -1.30 9.59
N ALA A 368 3.12 -0.58 10.44
CA ALA A 368 3.52 -0.34 11.81
C ALA A 368 2.42 -0.85 12.76
N VAL A 369 2.82 -1.57 13.81
CA VAL A 369 1.92 -2.09 14.84
C VAL A 369 2.35 -1.53 16.18
N GLY A 370 1.50 -0.69 16.77
CA GLY A 370 1.71 -0.17 18.11
C GLY A 370 1.31 -1.19 19.18
N LEU A 371 2.21 -1.45 20.10
CA LEU A 371 1.98 -2.17 21.35
C LEU A 371 2.10 -1.17 22.52
N PRO A 372 1.64 -1.53 23.74
CA PRO A 372 1.71 -0.61 24.89
C PRO A 372 3.11 -0.06 25.20
N ASP A 373 4.17 -0.83 24.95
CA ASP A 373 5.55 -0.49 25.29
C ASP A 373 6.52 -0.44 24.09
N LYS A 374 6.04 -0.83 22.89
CA LYS A 374 6.87 -1.02 21.68
C LYS A 374 6.12 -0.65 20.41
N LEU A 375 6.88 -0.34 19.37
CA LEU A 375 6.41 -0.24 17.99
C LEU A 375 7.11 -1.32 17.16
N ILE A 376 6.34 -2.19 16.51
CA ILE A 376 6.87 -3.15 15.55
C ILE A 376 6.63 -2.58 14.15
N VAL A 377 7.69 -2.37 13.40
CA VAL A 377 7.64 -1.89 12.01
C VAL A 377 8.12 -3.02 11.11
N ARG A 378 7.29 -3.42 10.15
CA ARG A 378 7.76 -4.16 8.98
C ARG A 378 7.95 -3.14 7.86
N ASP A 379 9.19 -2.92 7.43
CA ASP A 379 9.46 -2.00 6.34
C ASP A 379 9.04 -2.60 4.97
N THR A 380 9.26 -1.82 3.92
CA THR A 380 8.94 -2.16 2.54
C THR A 380 9.87 -3.21 1.94
N THR A 381 10.96 -3.59 2.62
CA THR A 381 11.85 -4.70 2.23
C THR A 381 11.55 -6.00 2.97
N GLY A 382 10.68 -5.93 3.97
CA GLY A 382 10.33 -7.05 4.84
C GLY A 382 11.20 -7.16 6.09
N ALA A 383 12.12 -6.23 6.33
CA ALA A 383 12.83 -6.16 7.60
C ALA A 383 11.86 -5.83 8.73
N ILE A 384 12.06 -6.47 9.89
CA ILE A 384 11.25 -6.25 11.09
C ILE A 384 12.10 -5.47 12.10
N VAL A 385 11.63 -4.28 12.46
CA VAL A 385 12.26 -3.38 13.42
C VAL A 385 11.35 -3.26 14.64
N CYS A 386 11.94 -3.38 15.83
CA CYS A 386 11.22 -3.23 17.09
C CYS A 386 11.80 -2.03 17.84
N LEU A 387 11.03 -0.94 17.91
CA LEU A 387 11.40 0.26 18.64
C LEU A 387 10.77 0.21 20.04
N ALA A 388 11.57 0.51 21.06
CA ALA A 388 11.11 0.62 22.43
C ALA A 388 11.29 2.07 22.92
N SER A 389 10.59 2.44 23.98
CA SER A 389 10.75 3.76 24.60
C SER A 389 12.19 3.96 25.08
N GLY A 390 12.78 5.11 24.75
CA GLY A 390 14.15 5.46 25.13
C GLY A 390 14.64 6.74 24.45
N ASP A 391 15.88 7.13 24.77
CA ASP A 391 16.58 8.22 24.11
C ASP A 391 17.54 7.63 23.06
N PRO A 392 17.25 7.76 21.75
CA PRO A 392 18.11 7.22 20.70
C PRO A 392 19.39 8.04 20.47
N SER A 393 19.50 9.22 21.09
CA SER A 393 20.69 10.08 21.06
C SER A 393 21.64 9.85 22.23
N GLY A 394 21.10 9.40 23.37
CA GLY A 394 21.90 8.92 24.49
C GLY A 394 22.57 7.61 24.12
N GLY A 395 23.91 7.58 24.02
CA GLY A 395 24.71 6.39 23.72
C GLY A 395 24.68 5.30 24.80
N GLY A 396 23.48 4.87 25.22
CA GLY A 396 23.26 3.81 26.17
C GLY A 396 23.81 2.48 25.62
N ARG A 397 24.54 1.76 26.47
CA ARG A 397 25.04 0.42 26.17
C ARG A 397 23.86 -0.49 25.85
N SER A 398 23.70 -0.85 24.58
CA SER A 398 22.85 -1.99 24.23
C SER A 398 23.47 -3.23 24.89
N SER A 399 22.70 -3.95 25.70
CA SER A 399 23.05 -5.29 26.19
C SER A 399 22.72 -6.36 25.14
N ALA A 400 22.50 -5.98 23.88
CA ALA A 400 22.31 -6.93 22.81
C ALA A 400 23.65 -7.64 22.58
N GLU A 401 23.69 -8.94 22.86
CA GLU A 401 24.75 -9.79 22.34
C GLU A 401 24.78 -9.57 20.82
N THR A 402 25.89 -9.04 20.33
CA THR A 402 26.22 -9.01 18.90
C THR A 402 26.30 -10.45 18.43
N VAL A 403 25.17 -11.03 18.00
CA VAL A 403 25.18 -12.11 17.02
C VAL A 403 25.38 -11.45 15.66
N ALA A 404 26.55 -10.82 15.50
CA ALA A 404 27.03 -10.43 14.20
C ALA A 404 27.46 -11.73 13.51
N ALA A 405 26.55 -12.35 12.77
CA ALA A 405 27.01 -13.12 11.62
C ALA A 405 27.87 -12.17 10.79
N PRO A 406 29.06 -12.58 10.31
CA PRO A 406 29.82 -11.73 9.41
C PRO A 406 28.90 -11.41 8.24
N LEU A 407 28.49 -10.14 8.13
CA LEU A 407 28.07 -9.62 6.84
C LEU A 407 29.33 -9.75 5.99
N GLU A 408 29.38 -10.80 5.16
CA GLU A 408 30.27 -10.76 4.00
C GLU A 408 30.03 -9.39 3.39
N SER A 409 31.08 -8.58 3.32
CA SER A 409 31.03 -7.34 2.57
C SER A 409 30.65 -7.75 1.17
N ARG A 410 29.36 -7.65 0.84
CA ARG A 410 28.90 -7.74 -0.53
C ARG A 410 29.50 -6.51 -1.16
N ALA A 411 30.70 -6.65 -1.72
CA ALA A 411 31.17 -5.74 -2.74
C ALA A 411 29.97 -5.52 -3.66
N GLN A 412 29.63 -4.26 -3.95
CA GLN A 412 28.63 -3.97 -4.97
C GLN A 412 28.96 -4.89 -6.14
N PRO A 413 28.08 -5.86 -6.50
CA PRO A 413 28.40 -6.76 -7.58
C PRO A 413 28.72 -5.86 -8.77
N GLU A 414 29.93 -6.00 -9.34
CA GLU A 414 30.19 -5.45 -10.66
C GLU A 414 28.99 -5.86 -11.50
N ALA A 415 28.32 -4.87 -12.10
CA ALA A 415 27.04 -5.12 -12.73
C ALA A 415 27.25 -6.11 -13.88
N ASP A 416 27.00 -7.40 -13.61
CA ASP A 416 27.15 -8.47 -14.58
C ASP A 416 26.41 -8.03 -15.83
N THR A 417 27.14 -7.98 -16.95
CA THR A 417 26.49 -7.67 -18.21
C THR A 417 25.64 -8.87 -18.59
N VAL A 418 24.33 -8.68 -18.62
CA VAL A 418 23.39 -9.74 -18.99
C VAL A 418 22.75 -9.40 -20.33
N ALA A 419 22.40 -10.46 -21.07
CA ALA A 419 21.76 -10.39 -22.36
C ALA A 419 20.43 -11.16 -22.32
N VAL A 420 19.34 -10.51 -22.74
CA VAL A 420 18.00 -11.12 -22.76
C VAL A 420 17.34 -10.87 -24.10
N ALA A 421 16.84 -11.93 -24.72
CA ALA A 421 16.11 -11.88 -25.97
C ALA A 421 14.65 -12.30 -25.77
N GLY A 422 13.73 -11.62 -26.44
CA GLY A 422 12.32 -11.99 -26.44
C GLY A 422 11.43 -10.97 -27.13
N GLU A 423 10.16 -11.34 -27.28
CA GLU A 423 9.11 -10.44 -27.75
C GLU A 423 8.69 -9.49 -26.64
N LEU A 424 8.63 -8.20 -26.93
CA LEU A 424 8.11 -7.20 -26.01
C LEU A 424 6.60 -7.39 -25.86
N ARG A 425 6.16 -7.83 -24.68
CA ARG A 425 4.73 -7.96 -24.35
C ARG A 425 4.16 -6.67 -23.79
N TYR A 426 5.00 -5.86 -23.15
CA TYR A 426 4.56 -4.65 -22.49
C TYR A 426 5.62 -3.54 -22.62
N VAL A 427 5.23 -2.39 -23.16
CA VAL A 427 6.10 -1.22 -23.31
C VAL A 427 5.46 -0.03 -22.63
N PHE A 428 6.14 0.60 -21.66
CA PHE A 428 5.54 1.71 -20.92
C PHE A 428 6.53 2.81 -20.58
N ASN A 429 6.08 4.05 -20.73
CA ASN A 429 6.80 5.21 -20.26
C ASN A 429 6.12 5.79 -19.01
N ASN A 430 6.78 5.65 -17.86
CA ASN A 430 6.30 6.15 -16.58
C ASN A 430 6.76 7.60 -16.28
N GLY A 431 7.59 8.18 -17.16
CA GLY A 431 8.17 9.53 -16.99
C GLY A 431 9.51 9.55 -16.24
N LYS A 432 9.89 8.45 -15.59
CA LYS A 432 11.20 8.20 -14.96
C LYS A 432 12.10 7.34 -15.88
N ALA A 433 11.52 6.37 -16.56
CA ALA A 433 12.16 5.47 -17.51
C ALA A 433 11.15 4.95 -18.55
N ILE A 434 11.66 4.37 -19.63
CA ILE A 434 10.87 3.54 -20.54
C ILE A 434 11.17 2.08 -20.23
N LEU A 435 10.15 1.36 -19.80
CA LEU A 435 10.21 -0.06 -19.45
C LEU A 435 9.82 -0.90 -20.67
N LEU A 436 10.67 -1.87 -21.01
CA LEU A 436 10.46 -2.86 -22.06
C LEU A 436 10.40 -4.24 -21.39
N ALA A 437 9.21 -4.80 -21.25
CA ALA A 437 9.01 -6.08 -20.58
C ALA A 437 8.58 -7.18 -21.55
N PHE A 438 9.00 -8.40 -21.22
CA PHE A 438 8.81 -9.60 -22.04
C PHE A 438 7.58 -10.43 -21.62
N VAL A 439 6.85 -9.98 -20.59
CA VAL A 439 5.59 -10.57 -20.10
C VAL A 439 4.62 -9.46 -19.70
N GLU A 440 3.33 -9.78 -19.66
CA GLU A 440 2.26 -8.92 -19.14
C GLU A 440 1.35 -9.74 -18.19
N PRO A 441 1.08 -9.28 -16.96
CA PRO A 441 1.63 -8.08 -16.32
C PRO A 441 3.14 -8.19 -16.07
N HIS A 442 3.84 -7.06 -16.11
CA HIS A 442 5.30 -7.00 -16.11
C HIS A 442 5.97 -7.14 -14.72
N ARG A 443 5.18 -7.28 -13.64
CA ARG A 443 5.63 -7.37 -12.23
C ARG A 443 6.11 -8.79 -11.90
N GLY A 444 7.19 -8.91 -11.15
CA GLY A 444 7.79 -10.20 -10.80
C GLY A 444 8.63 -10.81 -11.94
N ALA A 445 8.93 -10.02 -12.98
CA ALA A 445 9.54 -10.50 -14.19
C ALA A 445 10.66 -9.57 -14.68
N PHE A 446 11.58 -10.17 -15.42
CA PHE A 446 12.70 -9.45 -16.01
C PHE A 446 12.23 -8.39 -17.03
N LYS A 447 12.86 -7.22 -17.00
CA LYS A 447 12.60 -6.12 -17.95
C LYS A 447 13.88 -5.39 -18.36
N ALA A 448 13.83 -4.63 -19.45
CA ALA A 448 14.84 -3.64 -19.78
C ALA A 448 14.33 -2.23 -19.46
N SER A 449 15.20 -1.36 -18.97
CA SER A 449 14.85 0.01 -18.59
C SER A 449 15.75 1.01 -19.30
N ILE A 450 15.15 1.95 -20.02
CA ILE A 450 15.82 3.11 -20.60
C ILE A 450 15.55 4.31 -19.66
N PRO A 451 16.45 4.63 -18.71
CA PRO A 451 16.25 5.72 -17.78
C PRO A 451 16.17 7.07 -18.50
N ARG A 452 15.45 8.03 -17.92
CA ARG A 452 15.21 9.35 -18.53
C ARG A 452 16.47 10.08 -18.99
N GLY A 453 17.56 9.95 -18.24
CA GLY A 453 18.86 10.54 -18.61
C GLY A 453 19.44 10.01 -19.92
N ALA A 454 19.07 8.78 -20.32
CA ALA A 454 19.53 8.16 -21.56
C ALA A 454 18.69 8.53 -22.78
N TRP A 455 17.46 9.05 -22.60
CA TRP A 455 16.54 9.33 -23.71
C TRP A 455 17.11 10.17 -24.85
N PRO A 456 17.94 11.22 -24.60
CA PRO A 456 18.55 12.00 -25.68
C PRO A 456 19.44 11.19 -26.63
N GLN A 457 19.93 10.02 -26.21
CA GLN A 457 20.76 9.15 -27.04
C GLN A 457 19.95 8.35 -28.07
N PHE A 458 18.62 8.25 -27.91
CA PHE A 458 17.74 7.44 -28.75
C PHE A 458 16.96 8.32 -29.73
N ALA A 459 17.45 8.42 -30.96
CA ALA A 459 16.76 9.15 -32.01
C ALA A 459 15.35 8.56 -32.26
N GLY A 460 14.32 9.41 -32.16
CA GLY A 460 12.94 9.01 -32.41
C GLY A 460 12.30 8.13 -31.33
N LEU A 461 12.89 8.05 -30.12
CA LEU A 461 12.41 7.22 -29.02
C LEU A 461 10.90 7.36 -28.76
N GLY A 462 10.40 8.60 -28.74
CA GLY A 462 9.04 8.91 -28.29
C GLY A 462 8.96 8.91 -26.77
N THR A 463 8.67 10.07 -26.18
CA THR A 463 8.72 10.29 -24.73
C THR A 463 7.38 10.67 -24.13
N ALA A 464 6.30 10.46 -24.88
CA ALA A 464 4.95 10.60 -24.35
C ALA A 464 4.71 9.53 -23.27
N LEU A 465 4.03 9.92 -22.18
CA LEU A 465 3.69 9.03 -21.07
C LEU A 465 2.67 7.99 -21.48
N GLY A 466 2.75 6.81 -20.88
CA GLY A 466 1.76 5.76 -21.04
C GLY A 466 2.24 4.56 -21.86
N ARG A 467 1.32 3.60 -22.02
CA ARG A 467 1.55 2.32 -22.69
C ARG A 467 1.78 2.51 -24.19
N ASN A 468 2.77 1.80 -24.70
CA ASN A 468 3.15 1.71 -26.11
C ASN A 468 3.37 3.08 -26.79
N ARG A 469 3.84 4.07 -26.02
CA ARG A 469 4.12 5.45 -26.48
C ARG A 469 5.57 5.71 -26.85
N ALA A 470 6.46 4.79 -26.50
CA ALA A 470 7.88 4.83 -26.80
C ALA A 470 8.16 4.51 -28.26
N ARG A 471 7.50 5.21 -29.22
CA ARG A 471 7.47 5.08 -30.70
C ARG A 471 8.50 4.14 -31.35
N LEU A 472 9.76 4.23 -30.96
CA LEU A 472 10.88 3.37 -31.39
C LEU A 472 10.73 1.90 -30.96
N TYR A 473 10.25 1.64 -29.75
CA TYR A 473 9.96 0.31 -29.22
C TYR A 473 8.46 0.12 -29.03
N ARG A 474 7.94 -1.03 -29.46
CA ARG A 474 6.52 -1.35 -29.39
C ARG A 474 6.30 -2.80 -29.02
N GLU A 475 5.13 -3.04 -28.43
CA GLU A 475 4.65 -4.39 -28.17
C GLU A 475 4.60 -5.20 -29.48
N GLY A 476 4.95 -6.48 -29.40
CA GLY A 476 5.09 -7.39 -30.54
C GLY A 476 6.48 -7.39 -31.20
N GLN A 477 7.39 -6.48 -30.83
CA GLN A 477 8.75 -6.48 -31.36
C GLN A 477 9.63 -7.49 -30.63
N THR A 478 10.35 -8.33 -31.36
CA THR A 478 11.41 -9.17 -30.80
C THR A 478 12.72 -8.40 -30.72
N VAL A 479 13.31 -8.34 -29.52
CA VAL A 479 14.57 -7.62 -29.28
C VAL A 479 15.53 -8.49 -28.48
N LEU A 480 16.83 -8.27 -28.69
CA LEU A 480 17.92 -8.66 -27.80
C LEU A 480 18.38 -7.40 -27.06
N VAL A 481 18.39 -7.44 -25.73
CA VAL A 481 18.85 -6.35 -24.88
C VAL A 481 20.06 -6.79 -24.08
N THR A 482 21.14 -6.02 -24.13
CA THR A 482 22.39 -6.30 -23.42
C THR A 482 22.83 -5.11 -22.59
N GLY A 483 23.19 -5.33 -21.33
CA GLY A 483 23.67 -4.26 -20.48
C GLY A 483 23.90 -4.68 -19.03
N PRO A 484 24.34 -3.74 -18.18
CA PRO A 484 24.52 -4.01 -16.76
C PRO A 484 23.20 -4.44 -16.13
N ALA A 485 23.25 -5.55 -15.39
CA ALA A 485 22.15 -6.01 -14.55
C ALA A 485 21.97 -5.10 -13.34
N GLY A 486 20.72 -4.92 -12.93
CA GLY A 486 20.35 -4.22 -11.72
C GLY A 486 19.00 -4.71 -11.19
N PHE A 487 18.44 -3.92 -10.29
CA PHE A 487 17.08 -4.09 -9.79
C PHE A 487 16.31 -2.79 -9.96
N TYR A 488 15.01 -2.92 -10.18
CA TYR A 488 14.08 -1.82 -10.12
C TYR A 488 12.78 -2.36 -9.54
N GLN A 489 12.36 -1.85 -8.39
CA GLN A 489 11.10 -2.26 -7.77
C GLN A 489 11.00 -3.78 -7.56
N GLY A 490 12.05 -4.39 -7.00
CA GLY A 490 12.13 -5.84 -6.73
C GLY A 490 12.40 -6.72 -7.96
N ASP A 491 12.24 -6.19 -9.18
CA ASP A 491 12.44 -6.95 -10.41
C ASP A 491 13.86 -6.78 -10.97
N ARG A 492 14.40 -7.88 -11.50
CA ARG A 492 15.67 -7.85 -12.26
C ARG A 492 15.51 -7.00 -13.52
N VAL A 493 16.46 -6.11 -13.76
CA VAL A 493 16.44 -5.20 -14.91
C VAL A 493 17.78 -5.14 -15.62
N VAL A 494 17.77 -4.95 -16.94
CA VAL A 494 18.93 -4.43 -17.68
C VAL A 494 18.80 -2.93 -17.84
N ILE A 495 19.82 -2.20 -17.41
CA ILE A 495 19.90 -0.75 -17.62
C ILE A 495 20.45 -0.46 -19.02
N VAL A 496 19.66 0.24 -19.82
CA VAL A 496 19.97 0.59 -21.21
C VAL A 496 20.29 2.08 -21.27
N SER A 497 21.58 2.41 -21.32
CA SER A 497 22.06 3.78 -21.43
C SER A 497 22.27 4.24 -22.87
N ALA A 498 22.43 3.32 -23.83
CA ALA A 498 22.74 3.64 -25.23
C ALA A 498 21.96 2.75 -26.23
N PRO A 499 21.68 3.23 -27.47
CA PRO A 499 20.87 2.50 -28.44
C PRO A 499 21.43 1.14 -28.88
N HIS A 500 22.76 1.00 -28.97
CA HIS A 500 23.41 -0.23 -29.42
C HIS A 500 23.18 -1.42 -28.48
N GLN A 501 22.72 -1.16 -27.26
CA GLN A 501 22.35 -2.19 -26.29
C GLN A 501 21.03 -2.90 -26.63
N ILE A 502 20.24 -2.37 -27.56
CA ILE A 502 18.99 -3.00 -28.01
C ILE A 502 19.08 -3.31 -29.51
N VAL A 503 19.11 -4.60 -29.85
CA VAL A 503 19.10 -5.09 -31.22
C VAL A 503 17.73 -5.66 -31.53
N ARG A 504 17.06 -5.18 -32.60
CA ARG A 504 15.82 -5.80 -33.07
C ARG A 504 16.14 -7.08 -33.82
N LEU A 505 15.49 -8.17 -33.44
CA LEU A 505 15.61 -9.45 -34.12
C LEU A 505 14.50 -9.54 -35.18
N SER A 506 14.87 -9.78 -36.44
CA SER A 506 13.91 -10.06 -37.51
C SER A 506 13.27 -11.43 -37.29
N ALA A 507 12.01 -11.59 -37.70
CA ALA A 507 11.25 -12.85 -37.63
C ALA A 507 11.75 -13.97 -38.58
N GLU A 508 12.98 -13.86 -39.09
CA GLU A 508 13.61 -14.88 -39.93
C GLU A 508 14.71 -15.58 -39.13
N MET A 509 14.35 -16.71 -38.52
CA MET A 509 15.27 -17.82 -38.32
C MET A 509 14.73 -18.96 -39.20
N PRO A 510 15.45 -19.38 -40.26
CA PRO A 510 15.13 -20.62 -40.97
C PRO A 510 15.44 -21.84 -40.08
N GLU A 511 14.60 -22.86 -40.23
CA GLU A 511 14.55 -24.21 -39.62
C GLU A 511 15.67 -24.67 -38.67
#